data_AF-A0A2M7KJI6-F1
#
_entry.id   AF-A0A2M7KJI6-F1
#
_cell.length_a   1.000
_cell.length_b   1.000
_cell.length_c   1.000
_cell.angle_alpha   90.00
_cell.angle_beta   90.00
_cell.angle_gamma   90.00
#
_symmetry.space_group_name_H-M   'P 1'
#
loop_
_entity.id
_entity.type
_entity.pdbx_description
1 polymer ?
#
loop_
_entity_poly.entity_id
_entity_poly.type
_entity_poly.pdbx_seq_one_letter_code
_entity_poly.pdbx_strand_id
1 'polypeptide(L)'
;MYRQMRAVVAAVALTASCALAQHSAYVVGSPDAGTTTVAADGAVQENWGQVRLVLEGAPAATCALSVDPVPTVTVSSSAGAVTLTTEVFRAPVWPSGVDVLTARVRNTAESPRTAAVVLALPEGAEAGERTVAAGGRNVLALPASLTPKRKGRDWGWTAGGQALPGWAKPQGPGDPAFRSIRAGMGGVPITYLFAVPPRGGRKVVLGLCESHWAEAGQRPLLLNVEGVAPEQVDPVAAWGQHQPACLLFDGRDADGDGFLRVSVDPVEAAPDRNTILNVIWLFTPDKAIDTAEVLAGRLTAAAERSVDVGGQRDQSFYEGGDLRYELSLKPNEEVRF
;
A
#
# COMPACT_ATOMS: atom_id res chain seq x y z
N MET A 1 44.92 64.17 41.23
CA MET A 1 44.64 64.30 39.79
C MET A 1 44.21 62.93 39.26
N TYR A 2 42.92 62.77 38.97
CA TYR A 2 42.26 61.75 38.13
C TYR A 2 42.78 60.30 38.05
N ARG A 3 41.96 59.34 38.54
CA ARG A 3 41.38 58.19 37.79
C ARG A 3 40.62 57.27 38.77
N GLN A 4 39.34 57.56 39.02
CA GLN A 4 38.17 56.81 38.54
C GLN A 4 38.24 55.29 38.74
N MET A 5 37.71 54.86 39.87
CA MET A 5 37.26 53.51 40.18
C MET A 5 35.83 53.37 39.63
N ARG A 6 35.63 52.56 38.58
CA ARG A 6 34.28 52.21 38.07
C ARG A 6 33.85 50.90 38.71
N ALA A 7 32.88 50.97 39.63
CA ALA A 7 32.10 49.83 40.05
C ALA A 7 31.22 49.36 38.87
N VAL A 8 31.41 48.13 38.43
CA VAL A 8 30.51 47.47 37.48
C VAL A 8 29.41 46.80 38.30
N VAL A 9 28.20 47.35 38.19
CA VAL A 9 26.96 46.71 38.63
C VAL A 9 26.65 45.62 37.59
N ALA A 10 26.84 44.36 37.95
CA ALA A 10 26.39 43.23 37.15
C ALA A 10 24.90 42.99 37.43
N ALA A 11 24.05 43.37 36.49
CA ALA A 11 22.65 42.98 36.48
C ALA A 11 22.53 41.49 36.15
N VAL A 12 22.06 40.70 37.11
CA VAL A 12 21.63 39.31 36.88
C VAL A 12 20.34 39.35 36.06
N ALA A 13 20.46 39.22 34.74
CA ALA A 13 19.33 38.92 33.88
C ALA A 13 18.97 37.44 34.09
N LEU A 14 17.82 37.19 34.73
CA LEU A 14 17.15 35.90 34.67
C LEU A 14 16.86 35.59 33.20
N THR A 15 17.69 34.79 32.56
CA THR A 15 17.32 34.10 31.33
C THR A 15 16.23 33.09 31.70
N ALA A 16 15.01 33.39 31.29
CA ALA A 16 13.91 32.43 31.27
C ALA A 16 14.37 31.21 30.47
N SER A 17 14.66 30.11 31.18
CA SER A 17 14.83 28.80 30.59
C SER A 17 13.53 28.46 29.86
N CYS A 18 13.55 28.46 28.53
CA CYS A 18 12.60 27.70 27.74
C CYS A 18 12.73 26.25 28.20
N ALA A 19 11.84 25.82 29.10
CA ALA A 19 11.58 24.42 29.33
C ALA A 19 11.04 23.86 28.01
N LEU A 20 11.93 23.30 27.19
CA LEU A 20 11.58 22.20 26.32
C LEU A 20 11.08 21.11 27.26
N ALA A 21 9.77 21.09 27.53
CA ALA A 21 9.13 19.93 28.10
C ALA A 21 9.40 18.81 27.09
N GLN A 22 10.37 17.95 27.42
CA GLN A 22 10.47 16.62 26.84
C GLN A 22 9.18 15.92 27.22
N HIS A 23 8.12 16.10 26.43
CA HIS A 23 6.90 15.35 26.60
C HIS A 23 7.26 13.88 26.35
N SER A 24 7.25 13.11 27.43
CA SER A 24 7.43 11.66 27.43
C SER A 24 6.41 11.05 26.47
N ALA A 25 6.83 10.01 25.75
CA ALA A 25 5.89 9.21 24.98
C ALA A 25 4.78 8.64 25.87
N TYR A 26 3.58 8.52 25.31
CA TYR A 26 2.42 7.93 25.97
C TYR A 26 2.37 6.44 25.68
N VAL A 27 1.96 5.64 26.67
CA VAL A 27 1.79 4.19 26.49
C VAL A 27 0.30 3.88 26.57
N VAL A 28 -0.23 3.21 25.55
CA VAL A 28 -1.62 2.71 25.53
C VAL A 28 -1.62 1.20 25.35
N GLY A 29 -2.59 0.54 25.99
CA GLY A 29 -2.74 -0.90 25.94
C GLY A 29 -4.14 -1.31 26.35
N SER A 30 -4.47 -2.58 26.11
CA SER A 30 -5.70 -3.21 26.62
C SER A 30 -5.31 -4.38 27.54
N PRO A 31 -6.20 -4.78 28.47
CA PRO A 31 -6.06 -6.07 29.14
C PRO A 31 -5.83 -7.16 28.09
N ASP A 32 -4.86 -8.05 28.34
CA ASP A 32 -4.51 -9.19 27.49
C ASP A 32 -3.87 -8.88 26.12
N ALA A 33 -3.51 -7.64 25.83
CA ALA A 33 -2.72 -7.26 24.66
C ALA A 33 -1.40 -6.59 25.04
N GLY A 34 -0.44 -6.57 24.10
CA GLY A 34 0.76 -5.76 24.23
C GLY A 34 0.45 -4.27 24.37
N THR A 35 1.46 -3.47 24.69
CA THR A 35 1.34 -2.00 24.69
C THR A 35 1.86 -1.44 23.37
N THR A 36 1.35 -0.28 22.97
CA THR A 36 1.94 0.55 21.92
C THR A 36 2.36 1.90 22.51
N THR A 37 3.33 2.54 21.85
CA THR A 37 3.88 3.83 22.26
C THR A 37 3.45 4.92 21.28
N VAL A 38 2.91 6.02 21.81
CA VAL A 38 2.54 7.20 21.02
C VAL A 38 3.47 8.35 21.41
N ALA A 39 4.27 8.83 20.46
CA ALA A 39 5.15 9.96 20.65
C ALA A 39 4.36 11.27 20.90
N ALA A 40 5.04 12.29 21.42
CA ALA A 40 4.41 13.57 21.74
C ALA A 40 3.84 14.32 20.52
N ASP A 41 4.32 14.00 19.32
CA ASP A 41 3.80 14.52 18.06
C ASP A 41 2.63 13.69 17.50
N GLY A 42 2.18 12.67 18.24
CA GLY A 42 1.10 11.77 17.84
C GLY A 42 1.53 10.57 17.00
N ALA A 43 2.83 10.36 16.78
CA ALA A 43 3.30 9.21 16.03
C ALA A 43 3.17 7.91 16.82
N VAL A 44 2.51 6.90 16.24
CA VAL A 44 2.46 5.54 16.77
C VAL A 44 3.77 4.84 16.41
N GLN A 45 4.45 4.30 17.42
CA GLN A 45 5.75 3.65 17.27
C GLN A 45 5.61 2.13 17.38
N GLU A 46 6.04 1.45 16.33
CA GLU A 46 6.03 0.00 16.23
C GLU A 46 7.39 -0.54 15.76
N ASN A 47 7.58 -1.85 15.85
CA ASN A 47 8.85 -2.48 15.45
C ASN A 47 9.13 -2.44 13.94
N TRP A 48 8.17 -2.01 13.11
CA TRP A 48 8.34 -1.76 11.67
C TRP A 48 8.58 -0.29 11.33
N GLY A 49 8.47 0.63 12.29
CA GLY A 49 8.60 2.06 12.06
C GLY A 49 7.53 2.86 12.78
N GLN A 50 7.27 4.07 12.27
CA GLN A 50 6.31 5.00 12.86
C GLN A 50 5.29 5.48 11.84
N VAL A 51 4.08 5.75 12.30
CA VAL A 51 3.01 6.36 11.50
C VAL A 51 2.37 7.51 12.24
N ARG A 52 1.99 8.56 11.52
CA ARG A 52 1.23 9.68 12.08
C ARG A 52 0.34 10.33 11.03
N LEU A 53 -0.75 10.93 11.49
CA LEU A 53 -1.58 11.81 10.68
C LEU A 53 -1.18 13.26 10.92
N VAL A 54 -0.99 14.01 9.84
CA VAL A 54 -0.58 15.41 9.88
C VAL A 54 -1.57 16.25 9.07
N LEU A 55 -2.06 17.33 9.66
CA LEU A 55 -2.78 18.37 8.92
C LEU A 55 -1.76 19.34 8.33
N GLU A 56 -1.73 19.45 7.00
CA GLU A 56 -0.77 20.35 6.37
C GLU A 56 -0.99 21.81 6.74
N GLY A 57 0.11 22.53 6.98
CA GLY A 57 0.09 23.92 7.39
C GLY A 57 -0.31 24.13 8.86
N ALA A 58 -0.62 23.08 9.61
CA ALA A 58 -0.80 23.17 11.04
C ALA A 58 0.56 23.28 11.76
N PRO A 59 0.64 24.03 12.88
CA PRO A 59 1.81 24.01 13.76
C PRO A 59 1.89 22.67 14.51
N ALA A 60 2.85 22.55 15.44
CA ALA A 60 2.98 21.38 16.30
C ALA A 60 1.65 21.02 16.99
N ALA A 61 1.32 19.73 16.97
CA ALA A 61 0.11 19.21 17.59
C ALA A 61 0.19 19.25 19.12
N THR A 62 -0.97 19.33 19.77
CA THR A 62 -1.12 19.07 21.20
C THR A 62 -1.55 17.63 21.42
N CYS A 63 -1.07 17.02 22.49
CA CYS A 63 -1.32 15.61 22.79
C CYS A 63 -1.82 15.46 24.24
N ALA A 64 -2.83 14.61 24.44
CA ALA A 64 -3.40 14.32 25.76
C ALA A 64 -3.76 12.84 25.88
N LEU A 65 -3.60 12.27 27.08
CA LEU A 65 -3.98 10.90 27.39
C LEU A 65 -5.26 10.91 28.25
N SER A 66 -6.28 10.17 27.82
CA SER A 66 -7.42 9.77 28.63
C SER A 66 -7.31 8.29 29.00
N VAL A 67 -7.70 7.91 30.21
CA VAL A 67 -7.58 6.53 30.72
C VAL A 67 -8.92 5.79 30.85
N ASP A 68 -10.05 6.46 30.61
CA ASP A 68 -11.41 5.92 30.80
C ASP A 68 -12.25 6.13 29.54
N PRO A 69 -13.00 5.12 29.03
CA PRO A 69 -13.05 3.70 29.44
C PRO A 69 -11.89 2.85 28.90
N VAL A 70 -11.11 3.38 27.96
CA VAL A 70 -9.94 2.73 27.37
C VAL A 70 -8.82 3.77 27.25
N PRO A 71 -7.56 3.44 27.61
CA PRO A 71 -6.43 4.32 27.38
C PRO A 71 -6.36 4.80 25.93
N THR A 72 -6.57 6.09 25.74
CA THR A 72 -6.68 6.73 24.44
C THR A 72 -5.83 7.99 24.43
N VAL A 73 -4.97 8.12 23.44
CA VAL A 73 -4.20 9.33 23.19
C VAL A 73 -4.93 10.15 22.14
N THR A 74 -5.33 11.37 22.51
CA THR A 74 -5.91 12.34 21.58
C THR A 74 -4.85 13.35 21.16
N VAL A 75 -4.66 13.49 19.86
CA VAL A 75 -3.74 14.43 19.22
C VAL A 75 -4.58 15.46 18.48
N SER A 76 -4.33 16.76 18.66
CA SER A 76 -5.06 17.82 17.97
C SER A 76 -4.14 18.83 17.33
N SER A 77 -4.42 19.20 16.09
CA SER A 77 -3.71 20.24 15.34
C SER A 77 -4.69 21.11 14.57
N SER A 78 -4.30 22.33 14.20
CA SER A 78 -5.18 23.27 13.50
C SER A 78 -4.44 24.11 12.47
N ALA A 79 -4.99 24.20 11.27
CA ALA A 79 -4.53 25.06 10.18
C ALA A 79 -5.64 26.08 9.86
N GLY A 80 -5.55 27.27 10.46
CA GLY A 80 -6.63 28.26 10.38
C GLY A 80 -7.92 27.72 11.02
N ALA A 81 -9.00 27.65 10.24
CA ALA A 81 -10.31 27.17 10.69
C ALA A 81 -10.52 25.67 10.49
N VAL A 82 -9.49 24.91 10.10
CA VAL A 82 -9.57 23.46 10.00
C VAL A 82 -8.83 22.83 11.16
N THR A 83 -9.48 21.91 11.85
CA THR A 83 -8.89 21.15 12.96
C THR A 83 -8.82 19.68 12.59
N LEU A 84 -7.67 19.04 12.85
CA LEU A 84 -7.51 17.59 12.82
C LEU A 84 -7.40 17.10 14.26
N THR A 85 -8.27 16.18 14.64
CA THR A 85 -8.20 15.43 15.89
C THR A 85 -7.99 13.95 15.56
N THR A 86 -6.93 13.36 16.10
CA THR A 86 -6.61 11.95 15.96
C THR A 86 -6.76 11.27 17.32
N GLU A 87 -7.35 10.08 17.34
CA GLU A 87 -7.38 9.24 18.53
C GLU A 87 -6.62 7.96 18.28
N VAL A 88 -5.74 7.60 19.22
CA VAL A 88 -4.96 6.38 19.21
C VAL A 88 -5.35 5.55 20.41
N PHE A 89 -5.80 4.32 20.19
CA PHE A 89 -6.07 3.36 21.24
C PHE A 89 -5.77 1.95 20.75
N ARG A 90 -5.66 0.99 21.67
CA ARG A 90 -5.47 -0.41 21.32
C ARG A 90 -6.76 -1.19 21.52
N ALA A 91 -7.27 -1.78 20.44
CA ALA A 91 -8.47 -2.62 20.48
C ALA A 91 -8.10 -4.07 20.87
N PRO A 92 -8.86 -4.72 21.77
CA PRO A 92 -8.61 -6.10 22.19
C PRO A 92 -9.12 -7.09 21.14
N VAL A 93 -8.34 -7.29 20.08
CA VAL A 93 -8.61 -8.28 19.03
C VAL A 93 -7.65 -9.46 19.20
N TRP A 94 -8.18 -10.69 19.30
CA TRP A 94 -7.35 -11.88 19.44
C TRP A 94 -6.46 -12.10 18.20
N PRO A 95 -5.18 -12.54 18.34
CA PRO A 95 -4.50 -12.95 19.57
C PRO A 95 -3.73 -11.85 20.32
N SER A 96 -3.52 -10.66 19.73
CA SER A 96 -2.49 -9.71 20.22
C SER A 96 -2.94 -8.25 20.32
N GLY A 97 -4.20 -7.96 20.07
CA GLY A 97 -4.73 -6.61 19.88
C GLY A 97 -4.28 -5.96 18.57
N VAL A 98 -4.94 -4.86 18.22
CA VAL A 98 -4.56 -3.99 17.09
C VAL A 98 -4.60 -2.53 17.52
N ASP A 99 -3.67 -1.74 17.01
CA ASP A 99 -3.69 -0.30 17.19
C ASP A 99 -4.71 0.31 16.23
N VAL A 100 -5.56 1.17 16.77
CA VAL A 100 -6.59 1.88 16.03
C VAL A 100 -6.25 3.36 16.03
N LEU A 101 -6.10 3.90 14.83
CA LEU A 101 -5.88 5.31 14.58
C LEU A 101 -7.10 5.88 13.88
N THR A 102 -7.88 6.71 14.56
CA THR A 102 -9.04 7.40 13.96
C THR A 102 -8.74 8.86 13.76
N ALA A 103 -9.33 9.47 12.74
CA ALA A 103 -9.17 10.87 12.41
C ALA A 103 -10.52 11.56 12.32
N ARG A 104 -10.57 12.80 12.80
CA ARG A 104 -11.69 13.71 12.65
C ARG A 104 -11.17 15.04 12.13
N VAL A 105 -11.64 15.42 10.95
CA VAL A 105 -11.31 16.70 10.33
C VAL A 105 -12.54 17.57 10.32
N ARG A 106 -12.45 18.74 10.94
CA ARG A 106 -13.58 19.66 11.09
C ARG A 106 -13.25 21.03 10.55
N ASN A 107 -14.16 21.61 9.77
CA ASN A 107 -14.15 23.02 9.41
C ASN A 107 -14.98 23.80 10.43
N THR A 108 -14.39 24.76 11.13
CA THR A 108 -15.07 25.61 12.12
C THR A 108 -15.50 26.97 11.55
N ALA A 109 -15.27 27.22 10.26
CA ALA A 109 -15.71 28.44 9.59
C ALA A 109 -17.11 28.31 9.00
N GLU A 110 -17.75 29.46 8.81
CA GLU A 110 -19.02 29.63 8.08
C GLU A 110 -18.86 29.55 6.54
N SER A 111 -17.63 29.39 6.05
CA SER A 111 -17.32 29.26 4.63
C SER A 111 -16.67 27.91 4.32
N PRO A 112 -16.83 27.35 3.11
CA PRO A 112 -16.13 26.14 2.70
C PRO A 112 -14.61 26.24 2.84
N ARG A 113 -13.96 25.10 3.10
CA ARG A 113 -12.50 24.97 3.23
C ARG A 113 -12.01 23.71 2.54
N THR A 114 -10.78 23.75 2.06
CA THR A 114 -10.03 22.59 1.61
C THR A 114 -8.96 22.27 2.64
N ALA A 115 -8.73 20.99 2.90
CA ALA A 115 -7.70 20.53 3.82
C ALA A 115 -6.93 19.35 3.21
N ALA A 116 -5.65 19.25 3.54
CA ALA A 116 -4.84 18.09 3.22
C ALA A 116 -4.39 17.41 4.50
N VAL A 117 -4.76 16.13 4.64
CA VAL A 117 -4.27 15.26 5.71
C VAL A 117 -3.26 14.30 5.10
N VAL A 118 -2.09 14.23 5.71
CA VAL A 118 -0.99 13.35 5.29
C VAL A 118 -0.87 12.23 6.30
N LEU A 119 -1.00 10.99 5.85
CA LEU A 119 -0.53 9.82 6.60
C LEU A 119 0.96 9.66 6.30
N ALA A 120 1.79 10.08 7.25
CA ALA A 120 3.22 9.90 7.17
C ALA A 120 3.57 8.43 7.41
N LEU A 121 4.26 7.82 6.46
CA LEU A 121 4.64 6.42 6.47
C LEU A 121 6.13 6.25 6.76
N PRO A 122 6.57 5.09 7.30
CA PRO A 122 7.99 4.84 7.45
C PRO A 122 8.68 4.73 6.10
N GLU A 123 9.98 5.03 6.06
CA GLU A 123 10.79 4.92 4.86
C GLU A 123 10.73 3.49 4.29
N GLY A 124 10.56 3.38 2.97
CA GLY A 124 10.43 2.09 2.29
C GLY A 124 9.08 1.41 2.47
N ALA A 125 8.10 2.06 3.11
CA ALA A 125 6.72 1.54 3.11
C ALA A 125 6.10 1.57 1.72
N GLU A 126 5.37 0.51 1.39
CA GLU A 126 4.66 0.35 0.13
C GLU A 126 3.16 0.38 0.40
N ALA A 127 2.49 1.45 -0.05
CA ALA A 127 1.05 1.58 0.09
C ALA A 127 0.32 1.04 -1.13
N GLY A 128 -0.43 -0.05 -0.94
CA GLY A 128 -1.44 -0.53 -1.89
C GLY A 128 -2.76 0.24 -1.75
N GLU A 129 -3.82 -0.27 -2.37
CA GLU A 129 -5.14 0.39 -2.29
C GLU A 129 -5.77 0.37 -0.90
N ARG A 130 -5.57 -0.72 -0.16
CA ARG A 130 -6.26 -0.98 1.11
C ARG A 130 -5.31 -1.29 2.27
N THR A 131 -4.04 -1.52 1.98
CA THR A 131 -3.04 -1.91 2.96
C THR A 131 -1.73 -1.18 2.72
N VAL A 132 -0.91 -1.06 3.77
CA VAL A 132 0.48 -0.62 3.67
C VAL A 132 1.37 -1.76 4.15
N ALA A 133 2.42 -2.05 3.38
CA ALA A 133 3.44 -3.01 3.75
C ALA A 133 4.74 -2.29 4.16
N ALA A 134 5.43 -2.81 5.17
CA ALA A 134 6.75 -2.34 5.58
C ALA A 134 7.60 -3.55 5.99
N GLY A 135 8.80 -3.68 5.42
CA GLY A 135 9.66 -4.84 5.66
C GLY A 135 9.02 -6.18 5.23
N GLY A 136 8.24 -6.18 4.15
CA GLY A 136 7.61 -7.38 3.58
C GLY A 136 6.37 -7.90 4.31
N ARG A 137 5.87 -7.19 5.31
CA ARG A 137 4.63 -7.50 6.05
C ARG A 137 3.60 -6.39 5.89
N ASN A 138 2.32 -6.75 5.84
CA ASN A 138 1.24 -5.78 5.96
C ASN A 138 1.21 -5.22 7.38
N VAL A 139 1.28 -3.90 7.52
CA VAL A 139 1.38 -3.19 8.80
C VAL A 139 0.23 -2.24 9.07
N LEU A 140 -0.48 -1.79 8.03
CA LEU A 140 -1.66 -0.93 8.16
C LEU A 140 -2.78 -1.40 7.24
N ALA A 141 -4.01 -1.22 7.70
CA ALA A 141 -5.21 -1.22 6.88
C ALA A 141 -5.69 0.23 6.69
N LEU A 142 -6.04 0.61 5.46
CA LEU A 142 -6.49 1.96 5.11
C LEU A 142 -8.03 2.03 5.12
N PRO A 143 -8.66 3.17 5.40
CA PRO A 143 -10.12 3.31 5.40
C PRO A 143 -10.70 3.21 3.97
N ALA A 144 -11.86 2.54 3.80
CA ALA A 144 -12.49 2.32 2.48
C ALA A 144 -13.11 3.58 1.89
N SER A 145 -13.51 4.49 2.77
CA SER A 145 -14.21 5.73 2.42
C SER A 145 -13.31 6.79 1.81
N LEU A 146 -11.98 6.61 1.83
CA LEU A 146 -11.03 7.61 1.36
C LEU A 146 -10.04 7.03 0.36
N THR A 147 -9.82 7.77 -0.72
CA THR A 147 -8.78 7.50 -1.71
C THR A 147 -7.71 8.58 -1.60
N PRO A 148 -6.46 8.21 -1.25
CA PRO A 148 -5.38 9.18 -1.22
C PRO A 148 -4.99 9.58 -2.64
N LYS A 149 -4.61 10.84 -2.82
CA LYS A 149 -3.90 11.31 -4.01
C LYS A 149 -2.50 10.71 -4.03
N ARG A 150 -2.21 9.98 -5.09
CA ARG A 150 -0.93 9.31 -5.31
C ARG A 150 -0.52 9.47 -6.75
N LYS A 151 0.79 9.49 -6.97
CA LYS A 151 1.35 9.41 -8.31
C LYS A 151 1.45 7.94 -8.71
N GLY A 152 0.77 7.58 -9.80
CA GLY A 152 0.93 6.28 -10.45
C GLY A 152 2.17 6.27 -11.34
N ARG A 153 2.78 5.10 -11.47
CA ARG A 153 3.81 4.80 -12.48
C ARG A 153 3.15 4.38 -13.79
N ASP A 154 3.95 4.22 -14.83
CA ASP A 154 3.47 3.69 -16.11
C ASP A 154 3.03 2.23 -16.00
N TRP A 155 3.48 1.48 -14.99
CA TRP A 155 3.00 0.13 -14.74
C TRP A 155 3.32 -0.33 -13.32
N GLY A 156 2.60 -1.34 -12.85
CA GLY A 156 2.90 -2.04 -11.59
C GLY A 156 1.68 -2.74 -11.01
N TRP A 157 1.87 -3.43 -9.89
CA TRP A 157 0.78 -4.05 -9.15
C TRP A 157 0.05 -3.05 -8.25
N THR A 158 -1.28 -3.21 -8.07
CA THR A 158 -2.09 -2.29 -7.24
C THR A 158 -2.53 -2.90 -5.91
N ALA A 159 -2.50 -4.23 -5.78
CA ALA A 159 -3.12 -4.96 -4.67
C ALA A 159 -2.17 -5.97 -3.98
N GLY A 160 -2.53 -6.30 -2.73
CA GLY A 160 -1.72 -6.94 -1.68
C GLY A 160 -1.31 -8.40 -1.86
N GLY A 161 -1.00 -8.83 -3.09
CA GLY A 161 -0.31 -10.09 -3.30
C GLY A 161 1.13 -10.05 -2.78
N GLN A 162 1.61 -11.13 -2.20
CA GLN A 162 2.96 -11.26 -1.67
C GLN A 162 3.94 -11.71 -2.75
N ALA A 163 5.08 -11.04 -2.89
CA ALA A 163 6.17 -11.51 -3.75
C ALA A 163 6.88 -12.72 -3.13
N LEU A 164 7.02 -13.80 -3.89
CA LEU A 164 7.68 -15.05 -3.49
C LEU A 164 8.71 -15.45 -4.56
N PRO A 165 9.90 -14.81 -4.59
CA PRO A 165 10.94 -15.12 -5.56
C PRO A 165 11.48 -16.55 -5.35
N GLY A 166 11.63 -17.30 -6.45
CA GLY A 166 12.14 -18.67 -6.42
C GLY A 166 11.19 -19.73 -5.84
N TRP A 167 9.93 -19.37 -5.58
CA TRP A 167 8.93 -20.29 -5.03
C TRP A 167 8.54 -21.38 -6.02
N ALA A 168 8.35 -21.02 -7.30
CA ALA A 168 7.94 -21.96 -8.32
C ALA A 168 9.13 -22.82 -8.78
N LYS A 169 8.82 -24.07 -9.15
CA LYS A 169 9.82 -25.08 -9.55
C LYS A 169 9.55 -25.55 -10.99
N PRO A 170 9.61 -24.66 -12.00
CA PRO A 170 9.29 -25.03 -13.37
C PRO A 170 10.20 -26.17 -13.86
N GLN A 171 9.59 -27.15 -14.51
CA GLN A 171 10.27 -28.25 -15.19
C GLN A 171 10.42 -27.96 -16.68
N GLY A 172 11.52 -28.45 -17.26
CA GLY A 172 11.86 -28.22 -18.66
C GLY A 172 12.53 -26.87 -18.93
N PRO A 173 12.94 -26.63 -20.19
CA PRO A 173 13.50 -25.34 -20.61
C PRO A 173 12.39 -24.28 -20.65
N GLY A 174 12.68 -23.08 -20.14
CA GLY A 174 11.75 -21.95 -20.14
C GLY A 174 12.38 -20.66 -19.64
N ASP A 175 11.66 -19.55 -19.77
CA ASP A 175 12.09 -18.25 -19.26
C ASP A 175 12.30 -18.32 -17.73
N PRO A 176 13.43 -17.81 -17.19
CA PRO A 176 13.71 -17.87 -15.75
C PRO A 176 12.67 -17.15 -14.88
N ALA A 177 11.89 -16.21 -15.44
CA ALA A 177 10.83 -15.49 -14.72
C ALA A 177 9.75 -16.42 -14.15
N PHE A 178 9.58 -17.64 -14.71
CA PHE A 178 8.64 -18.62 -14.16
C PHE A 178 8.96 -19.08 -12.74
N ARG A 179 10.16 -18.80 -12.20
CA ARG A 179 10.57 -19.19 -10.85
C ARG A 179 9.97 -18.31 -9.75
N SER A 180 9.65 -17.06 -10.07
CA SER A 180 9.03 -16.13 -9.12
C SER A 180 7.51 -16.22 -9.25
N ILE A 181 6.81 -15.88 -8.17
CA ILE A 181 5.39 -15.56 -8.23
C ILE A 181 5.08 -14.35 -7.38
N ARG A 182 3.95 -13.73 -7.67
CA ARG A 182 3.14 -13.05 -6.66
C ARG A 182 2.01 -13.99 -6.26
N ALA A 183 1.70 -14.05 -4.97
CA ALA A 183 0.64 -14.87 -4.41
C ALA A 183 -0.40 -14.01 -3.69
N GLY A 184 -1.65 -14.05 -4.12
CA GLY A 184 -2.74 -13.37 -3.46
C GLY A 184 -3.32 -14.22 -2.33
N MET A 185 -2.75 -14.06 -1.14
CA MET A 185 -3.09 -14.88 0.03
C MET A 185 -4.53 -14.66 0.49
N GLY A 186 -5.25 -15.74 0.79
CA GLY A 186 -6.60 -15.69 1.37
C GLY A 186 -7.69 -15.20 0.40
N GLY A 187 -7.51 -15.38 -0.90
CA GLY A 187 -8.48 -14.92 -1.90
C GLY A 187 -8.28 -13.49 -2.37
N VAL A 188 -7.11 -12.89 -2.12
CA VAL A 188 -6.76 -11.57 -2.65
C VAL A 188 -6.46 -11.70 -4.15
N PRO A 189 -7.05 -10.87 -5.03
CA PRO A 189 -6.66 -10.83 -6.43
C PRO A 189 -5.26 -10.26 -6.62
N ILE A 190 -4.55 -10.74 -7.64
CA ILE A 190 -3.32 -10.11 -8.13
C ILE A 190 -3.73 -9.19 -9.27
N THR A 191 -3.49 -7.89 -9.15
CA THR A 191 -3.88 -6.90 -10.19
C THR A 191 -2.69 -6.05 -10.60
N TYR A 192 -2.52 -5.89 -11.91
CA TYR A 192 -1.56 -5.00 -12.56
C TYR A 192 -2.27 -3.99 -13.44
N LEU A 193 -1.69 -2.79 -13.51
CA LEU A 193 -2.03 -1.76 -14.47
C LEU A 193 -0.84 -1.50 -15.37
N PHE A 194 -1.11 -1.24 -16.64
CA PHE A 194 -0.12 -0.87 -17.64
C PHE A 194 -0.61 0.32 -18.46
N ALA A 195 0.13 1.42 -18.45
CA ALA A 195 -0.19 2.60 -19.23
C ALA A 195 -0.22 2.25 -20.72
N VAL A 196 -1.30 2.64 -21.36
CA VAL A 196 -1.53 2.50 -22.79
C VAL A 196 -2.16 3.79 -23.32
N PRO A 197 -2.08 4.09 -24.63
CA PRO A 197 -2.93 5.13 -25.20
C PRO A 197 -4.40 4.83 -24.84
N PRO A 198 -5.23 5.85 -24.50
CA PRO A 198 -6.64 5.63 -24.21
C PRO A 198 -7.33 4.83 -25.32
N ARG A 199 -8.07 3.79 -24.94
CA ARG A 199 -8.69 2.82 -25.86
C ARG A 199 -7.71 2.00 -26.70
N GLY A 200 -6.44 1.99 -26.34
CA GLY A 200 -5.36 1.23 -26.97
C GLY A 200 -5.41 -0.23 -26.60
N GLY A 201 -4.84 -1.07 -27.48
CA GLY A 201 -4.75 -2.52 -27.26
C GLY A 201 -3.32 -3.00 -27.07
N ARG A 202 -3.16 -4.22 -26.57
CA ARG A 202 -1.91 -4.99 -26.50
C ARG A 202 -2.18 -6.47 -26.65
N LYS A 203 -1.22 -7.22 -27.18
CA LYS A 203 -1.17 -8.67 -27.00
C LYS A 203 -0.58 -8.93 -25.61
N VAL A 204 -1.36 -9.55 -24.73
CA VAL A 204 -0.98 -9.85 -23.34
C VAL A 204 -0.73 -11.33 -23.21
N VAL A 205 0.45 -11.73 -22.75
CA VAL A 205 0.73 -13.13 -22.42
C VAL A 205 0.88 -13.25 -20.92
N LEU A 206 0.10 -14.15 -20.32
CA LEU A 206 0.19 -14.49 -18.90
C LEU A 206 0.89 -15.84 -18.75
N GLY A 207 1.92 -15.88 -17.92
CA GLY A 207 2.67 -17.08 -17.57
C GLY A 207 2.26 -17.65 -16.22
N LEU A 208 1.94 -18.94 -16.17
CA LEU A 208 1.58 -19.68 -14.95
C LEU A 208 2.44 -20.93 -14.78
N CYS A 209 2.79 -21.27 -13.54
CA CYS A 209 3.43 -22.53 -13.17
C CYS A 209 3.03 -22.93 -11.74
N GLU A 210 2.01 -23.78 -11.59
CA GLU A 210 1.59 -24.31 -10.29
C GLU A 210 2.64 -25.27 -9.73
N SER A 211 3.14 -24.99 -8.53
CA SER A 211 4.23 -25.76 -7.91
C SER A 211 3.92 -26.24 -6.48
N HIS A 212 2.71 -25.98 -5.99
CA HIS A 212 2.24 -26.44 -4.69
C HIS A 212 1.34 -27.65 -4.81
N TRP A 213 0.27 -27.53 -5.60
CA TRP A 213 -0.72 -28.60 -5.75
C TRP A 213 -0.33 -29.58 -6.86
N ALA A 214 -0.57 -30.86 -6.61
CA ALA A 214 -0.39 -31.93 -7.61
C ALA A 214 -1.72 -32.37 -8.21
N GLU A 215 -2.83 -32.11 -7.52
CA GLU A 215 -4.18 -32.48 -7.91
C GLU A 215 -4.88 -31.32 -8.63
N ALA A 216 -5.55 -31.66 -9.74
CA ALA A 216 -6.49 -30.77 -10.38
C ALA A 216 -7.65 -30.40 -9.43
N GLY A 217 -8.23 -29.22 -9.65
CA GLY A 217 -9.37 -28.68 -8.93
C GLY A 217 -9.02 -27.91 -7.65
N GLN A 218 -7.77 -27.96 -7.18
CA GLN A 218 -7.37 -27.31 -5.93
C GLN A 218 -7.35 -25.80 -6.04
N ARG A 219 -6.74 -25.27 -7.09
CA ARG A 219 -6.54 -23.83 -7.31
C ARG A 219 -6.81 -23.44 -8.77
N PRO A 220 -8.05 -23.58 -9.27
CA PRO A 220 -8.42 -22.92 -10.52
C PRO A 220 -8.39 -21.39 -10.34
N LEU A 221 -7.96 -20.71 -11.38
CA LEU A 221 -7.78 -19.26 -11.43
C LEU A 221 -8.72 -18.66 -12.46
N LEU A 222 -9.20 -17.45 -12.21
CA LEU A 222 -9.92 -16.64 -13.19
C LEU A 222 -8.98 -15.55 -13.70
N LEU A 223 -8.62 -15.63 -14.98
CA LEU A 223 -7.75 -14.67 -15.66
C LEU A 223 -8.60 -13.59 -16.31
N ASN A 224 -8.34 -12.34 -15.95
CA ASN A 224 -9.02 -11.17 -16.46
C ASN A 224 -8.02 -10.27 -17.16
N VAL A 225 -8.17 -10.11 -18.47
CA VAL A 225 -7.48 -9.09 -19.24
C VAL A 225 -8.55 -8.15 -19.79
N GLU A 226 -8.39 -6.86 -19.52
CA GLU A 226 -9.40 -5.87 -19.90
C GLU A 226 -9.73 -5.92 -21.39
N GLY A 227 -11.01 -5.76 -21.72
CA GLY A 227 -11.52 -5.86 -23.09
C GLY A 227 -11.71 -7.30 -23.59
N VAL A 228 -11.35 -8.32 -22.79
CA VAL A 228 -11.50 -9.74 -23.13
C VAL A 228 -12.46 -10.42 -22.15
N ALA A 229 -13.17 -11.44 -22.61
CA ALA A 229 -13.97 -12.28 -21.72
C ALA A 229 -13.06 -12.99 -20.70
N PRO A 230 -13.44 -13.08 -19.42
CA PRO A 230 -12.66 -13.80 -18.41
C PRO A 230 -12.39 -15.26 -18.82
N GLU A 231 -11.17 -15.74 -18.59
CA GLU A 231 -10.79 -17.12 -18.86
C GLU A 231 -10.46 -17.85 -17.56
N GLN A 232 -11.21 -18.90 -17.26
CA GLN A 232 -10.93 -19.77 -16.12
C GLN A 232 -9.95 -20.86 -16.54
N VAL A 233 -8.89 -21.05 -15.75
CA VAL A 233 -7.91 -22.12 -15.97
C VAL A 233 -7.55 -22.83 -14.68
N ASP A 234 -7.46 -24.14 -14.75
CA ASP A 234 -6.79 -24.96 -13.72
C ASP A 234 -5.42 -25.36 -14.27
N PRO A 235 -4.32 -24.78 -13.76
CA PRO A 235 -2.99 -25.05 -14.30
C PRO A 235 -2.61 -26.54 -14.21
N VAL A 236 -3.03 -27.23 -13.15
CA VAL A 236 -2.70 -28.64 -12.95
C VAL A 236 -3.52 -29.52 -13.89
N ALA A 237 -4.81 -29.23 -14.08
CA ALA A 237 -5.62 -29.95 -15.06
C ALA A 237 -5.13 -29.72 -16.50
N ALA A 238 -4.69 -28.50 -16.82
CA ALA A 238 -4.27 -28.12 -18.16
C ALA A 238 -2.88 -28.64 -18.53
N TRP A 239 -1.92 -28.56 -17.59
CA TRP A 239 -0.51 -28.82 -17.89
C TRP A 239 0.18 -29.74 -16.88
N GLY A 240 -0.37 -29.88 -15.68
CA GLY A 240 0.22 -30.65 -14.59
C GLY A 240 1.09 -29.80 -13.66
N GLN A 241 1.46 -30.39 -12.53
CA GLN A 241 2.32 -29.74 -11.55
C GLN A 241 3.70 -29.45 -12.14
N HIS A 242 4.24 -28.28 -11.80
CA HIS A 242 5.56 -27.79 -12.22
C HIS A 242 5.71 -27.56 -13.73
N GLN A 243 4.63 -27.62 -14.51
CA GLN A 243 4.70 -27.35 -15.95
C GLN A 243 4.37 -25.86 -16.21
N PRO A 244 5.34 -25.05 -16.67
CA PRO A 244 5.08 -23.68 -17.05
C PRO A 244 4.29 -23.61 -18.35
N ALA A 245 3.36 -22.66 -18.42
CA ALA A 245 2.54 -22.43 -19.61
C ALA A 245 2.23 -20.94 -19.80
N CYS A 246 1.86 -20.60 -21.04
CA CYS A 246 1.51 -19.24 -21.46
C CYS A 246 0.11 -19.22 -22.07
N LEU A 247 -0.72 -18.25 -21.66
CA LEU A 247 -1.99 -17.94 -22.32
C LEU A 247 -1.91 -16.55 -22.96
N LEU A 248 -2.47 -16.41 -24.18
CA LEU A 248 -2.43 -15.18 -24.97
C LEU A 248 -3.82 -14.53 -25.02
N PHE A 249 -3.86 -13.23 -24.76
CA PHE A 249 -5.07 -12.41 -24.76
C PHE A 249 -4.90 -11.17 -25.66
N ASP A 250 -5.99 -10.74 -26.27
CA ASP A 250 -6.08 -9.52 -27.07
C ASP A 250 -6.66 -8.39 -26.23
N GLY A 251 -5.87 -7.92 -25.26
CA GLY A 251 -6.27 -6.93 -24.27
C GLY A 251 -6.49 -5.54 -24.87
N ARG A 252 -7.43 -4.80 -24.28
CA ARG A 252 -7.74 -3.41 -24.62
C ARG A 252 -8.21 -2.64 -23.41
N ASP A 253 -7.72 -1.41 -23.27
CA ASP A 253 -8.33 -0.39 -22.41
C ASP A 253 -9.76 -0.11 -22.92
N ALA A 254 -10.75 -0.70 -22.26
CA ALA A 254 -12.13 -0.69 -22.71
C ALA A 254 -12.86 0.59 -22.26
N ASP A 255 -12.52 1.09 -21.07
CA ASP A 255 -13.14 2.27 -20.47
C ASP A 255 -12.49 3.59 -20.91
N GLY A 256 -11.28 3.54 -21.45
CA GLY A 256 -10.53 4.69 -21.97
C GLY A 256 -9.77 5.45 -20.89
N ASP A 257 -9.50 4.85 -19.73
CA ASP A 257 -8.80 5.48 -18.61
C ASP A 257 -7.27 5.63 -18.83
N GLY A 258 -6.75 5.05 -19.91
CA GLY A 258 -5.33 5.07 -20.27
C GLY A 258 -4.51 3.97 -19.60
N PHE A 259 -5.16 3.00 -18.96
CA PHE A 259 -4.52 1.81 -18.41
C PHE A 259 -5.17 0.54 -18.95
N LEU A 260 -4.34 -0.47 -19.19
CA LEU A 260 -4.78 -1.83 -19.43
C LEU A 260 -4.72 -2.59 -18.11
N ARG A 261 -5.87 -3.04 -17.61
CA ARG A 261 -5.96 -3.87 -16.39
C ARG A 261 -5.76 -5.35 -16.70
N VAL A 262 -4.90 -5.98 -15.89
CA VAL A 262 -4.69 -7.43 -15.87
C VAL A 262 -4.89 -7.90 -14.44
N SER A 263 -5.79 -8.85 -14.20
CA SER A 263 -5.95 -9.48 -12.89
C SER A 263 -6.05 -11.00 -12.95
N VAL A 264 -5.63 -11.62 -11.84
CA VAL A 264 -5.87 -13.03 -11.53
C VAL A 264 -6.70 -13.07 -10.27
N ASP A 265 -7.91 -13.57 -10.41
CA ASP A 265 -8.92 -13.63 -9.38
C ASP A 265 -9.13 -15.08 -8.89
N PRO A 266 -9.46 -15.29 -7.62
CA PRO A 266 -9.77 -16.62 -7.13
C PRO A 266 -11.11 -17.08 -7.69
N VAL A 267 -11.21 -18.36 -8.05
CA VAL A 267 -12.51 -18.98 -8.29
C VAL A 267 -13.21 -19.16 -6.95
N GLU A 268 -14.44 -18.65 -6.82
CA GLU A 268 -15.15 -18.55 -5.53
C GLU A 268 -15.32 -19.91 -4.82
N ALA A 269 -15.59 -20.97 -5.59
CA ALA A 269 -15.79 -22.33 -5.09
C ALA A 269 -14.50 -23.17 -4.98
N ALA A 270 -13.32 -22.58 -5.23
CA ALA A 270 -12.06 -23.30 -5.16
C ALA A 270 -11.71 -23.69 -3.70
N PRO A 271 -11.21 -24.92 -3.45
CA PRO A 271 -10.70 -25.30 -2.14
C PRO A 271 -9.56 -24.39 -1.65
N ASP A 272 -8.63 -24.06 -2.54
CA ASP A 272 -7.60 -23.06 -2.31
C ASP A 272 -7.87 -21.81 -3.15
N ARG A 273 -8.14 -20.71 -2.45
CA ARG A 273 -8.43 -19.40 -3.05
C ARG A 273 -7.18 -18.53 -3.20
N ASN A 274 -5.99 -19.02 -2.89
CA ASN A 274 -4.77 -18.26 -3.16
C ASN A 274 -4.60 -18.10 -4.67
N THR A 275 -4.43 -16.88 -5.16
CA THR A 275 -4.13 -16.63 -6.59
C THR A 275 -2.62 -16.68 -6.80
N ILE A 276 -2.17 -17.08 -7.98
CA ILE A 276 -0.76 -17.04 -8.38
C ILE A 276 -0.58 -16.47 -9.78
N LEU A 277 0.52 -15.77 -10.00
CA LEU A 277 0.96 -15.32 -11.33
C LEU A 277 2.47 -15.31 -11.37
N ASN A 278 3.08 -15.85 -12.42
CA ASN A 278 4.54 -15.95 -12.55
C ASN A 278 5.11 -14.86 -13.45
N VAL A 279 4.48 -14.60 -14.61
CA VAL A 279 5.06 -13.70 -15.61
C VAL A 279 3.98 -12.99 -16.41
N ILE A 280 4.25 -11.75 -16.84
CA ILE A 280 3.43 -11.01 -17.80
C ILE A 280 4.32 -10.51 -18.95
N TRP A 281 3.88 -10.68 -20.19
CA TRP A 281 4.47 -9.99 -21.34
C TRP A 281 3.42 -9.15 -22.06
N LEU A 282 3.82 -7.95 -22.50
CA LEU A 282 3.04 -7.08 -23.36
C LEU A 282 3.76 -6.87 -24.69
N PHE A 283 3.04 -7.10 -25.78
CA PHE A 283 3.52 -6.82 -27.13
C PHE A 283 2.58 -5.87 -27.85
N THR A 284 3.08 -5.25 -28.92
CA THR A 284 2.25 -4.43 -29.81
C THR A 284 1.10 -5.26 -30.38
N PRO A 285 -0.07 -4.65 -30.67
CA PRO A 285 -1.25 -5.37 -31.15
C PRO A 285 -1.05 -6.17 -32.45
N ASP A 286 -0.14 -5.71 -33.29
CA ASP A 286 0.18 -6.27 -34.61
C ASP A 286 1.23 -7.38 -34.56
N LYS A 287 1.91 -7.57 -33.41
CA LYS A 287 2.92 -8.62 -33.27
C LYS A 287 2.24 -10.00 -33.27
N ALA A 288 2.66 -10.85 -34.21
CA ALA A 288 2.33 -12.27 -34.14
C ALA A 288 3.07 -12.91 -32.95
N ILE A 289 2.31 -13.60 -32.09
CA ILE A 289 2.82 -14.23 -30.87
C ILE A 289 2.68 -15.73 -30.96
N ASP A 290 3.80 -16.43 -30.83
CA ASP A 290 3.86 -17.86 -30.57
C ASP A 290 4.15 -18.06 -29.07
N THR A 291 3.19 -18.63 -28.34
CA THR A 291 3.32 -18.83 -26.89
C THR A 291 4.40 -19.83 -26.51
N ALA A 292 4.79 -20.76 -27.39
CA ALA A 292 5.92 -21.66 -27.14
C ALA A 292 7.26 -20.92 -27.21
N GLU A 293 7.37 -19.94 -28.12
CA GLU A 293 8.54 -19.06 -28.22
C GLU A 293 8.64 -18.09 -27.02
N VAL A 294 7.49 -17.59 -26.53
CA VAL A 294 7.44 -16.81 -25.28
C VAL A 294 7.84 -17.66 -24.08
N LEU A 295 7.27 -18.86 -23.95
CA LEU A 295 7.58 -19.80 -22.87
C LEU A 295 9.07 -20.12 -22.80
N ALA A 296 9.72 -20.29 -23.96
CA ALA A 296 11.15 -20.53 -24.06
C ALA A 296 12.03 -19.28 -23.84
N GLY A 297 11.43 -18.11 -23.59
CA GLY A 297 12.12 -16.83 -23.39
C GLY A 297 12.64 -16.18 -24.68
N ARG A 298 12.37 -16.76 -25.85
CA ARG A 298 12.90 -16.28 -27.14
C ARG A 298 12.24 -14.99 -27.62
N LEU A 299 11.03 -14.70 -27.14
CA LEU A 299 10.32 -13.46 -27.44
C LEU A 299 10.38 -12.40 -26.33
N THR A 300 11.02 -12.68 -25.18
CA THR A 300 11.07 -11.72 -24.05
C THR A 300 11.67 -10.37 -24.45
N ALA A 301 12.73 -10.36 -25.27
CA ALA A 301 13.37 -9.13 -25.75
C ALA A 301 12.52 -8.33 -26.76
N ALA A 302 11.51 -8.96 -27.37
CA ALA A 302 10.61 -8.31 -28.32
C ALA A 302 9.35 -7.74 -27.65
N ALA A 303 9.15 -8.00 -26.35
CA ALA A 303 8.05 -7.44 -25.59
C ALA A 303 8.32 -5.96 -25.28
N GLU A 304 7.29 -5.12 -25.39
CA GLU A 304 7.34 -3.74 -24.88
C GLU A 304 7.50 -3.74 -23.35
N ARG A 305 6.98 -4.78 -22.70
CA ARG A 305 7.15 -5.04 -21.27
C ARG A 305 7.21 -6.53 -21.01
N SER A 306 8.16 -6.95 -20.18
CA SER A 306 8.15 -8.26 -19.52
C SER A 306 8.26 -8.03 -18.01
N VAL A 307 7.38 -8.66 -17.23
CA VAL A 307 7.35 -8.59 -15.77
C VAL A 307 7.63 -9.98 -15.23
N ASP A 308 8.78 -10.13 -14.56
CA ASP A 308 9.07 -11.25 -13.66
C ASP A 308 8.29 -11.01 -12.37
N VAL A 309 7.09 -11.59 -12.26
CA VAL A 309 6.11 -11.26 -11.23
C VAL A 309 6.58 -11.80 -9.88
N GLY A 310 6.67 -10.92 -8.88
CA GLY A 310 7.31 -11.20 -7.60
C GLY A 310 8.84 -11.31 -7.67
N GLY A 311 9.44 -11.05 -8.82
CA GLY A 311 10.88 -10.95 -9.01
C GLY A 311 11.45 -9.59 -8.58
N GLN A 312 12.78 -9.44 -8.67
CA GLN A 312 13.50 -8.27 -8.14
C GLN A 312 13.09 -6.93 -8.78
N ARG A 313 12.62 -6.96 -10.04
CA ARG A 313 12.23 -5.76 -10.79
C ARG A 313 10.72 -5.53 -10.82
N ASP A 314 9.94 -6.37 -10.14
CA ASP A 314 8.52 -6.15 -9.95
C ASP A 314 8.31 -4.91 -9.05
N GLN A 315 7.27 -4.12 -9.29
CA GLN A 315 7.08 -2.84 -8.62
C GLN A 315 5.62 -2.51 -8.38
N SER A 316 5.35 -1.77 -7.29
CA SER A 316 4.03 -1.18 -7.06
C SER A 316 3.69 -0.19 -8.17
N PHE A 317 2.42 -0.12 -8.53
CA PHE A 317 1.91 0.91 -9.41
C PHE A 317 2.04 2.31 -8.79
N TYR A 318 1.82 2.43 -7.48
CA TYR A 318 1.87 3.72 -6.79
C TYR A 318 3.28 4.03 -6.32
N GLU A 319 3.76 5.26 -6.57
CA GLU A 319 5.00 5.75 -5.97
C GLU A 319 4.94 5.64 -4.44
N GLY A 320 6.07 5.23 -3.84
CA GLY A 320 6.17 5.12 -2.39
C GLY A 320 6.16 6.49 -1.72
N GLY A 321 6.03 6.48 -0.39
CA GLY A 321 5.98 7.69 0.42
C GLY A 321 4.60 7.93 1.04
N ASP A 322 4.44 9.11 1.61
CA ASP A 322 3.28 9.47 2.40
C ASP A 322 1.98 9.49 1.59
N LEU A 323 0.85 9.18 2.25
CA LEU A 323 -0.46 9.22 1.64
C LEU A 323 -1.14 10.55 1.91
N ARG A 324 -1.47 11.29 0.84
CA ARG A 324 -2.15 12.59 0.92
C ARG A 324 -3.65 12.43 0.67
N TYR A 325 -4.47 12.83 1.63
CA TYR A 325 -5.92 12.90 1.51
C TYR A 325 -6.35 14.36 1.37
N GLU A 326 -7.00 14.69 0.25
CA GLU A 326 -7.57 16.03 0.05
C GLU A 326 -9.07 16.03 0.34
N LEU A 327 -9.47 16.89 1.26
CA LEU A 327 -10.82 17.00 1.77
C LEU A 327 -11.42 18.34 1.37
N SER A 328 -12.63 18.32 0.82
CA SER A 328 -13.45 19.50 0.61
C SER A 328 -14.54 19.53 1.68
N LEU A 329 -14.45 20.51 2.58
CA LEU A 329 -15.30 20.63 3.76
C LEU A 329 -16.27 21.80 3.61
N LYS A 330 -17.56 21.55 3.74
CA LYS A 330 -18.61 22.56 3.87
C LYS A 330 -18.46 23.34 5.18
N PRO A 331 -19.16 24.49 5.33
CA PRO A 331 -19.23 25.18 6.60
C PRO A 331 -19.66 24.25 7.73
N ASN A 332 -18.95 24.30 8.86
CA ASN A 332 -19.26 23.51 10.05
C ASN A 332 -19.27 21.97 9.85
N GLU A 333 -18.74 21.46 8.73
CA GLU A 333 -18.71 20.02 8.42
C GLU A 333 -17.59 19.31 9.18
N GLU A 334 -17.85 18.04 9.51
CA GLU A 334 -16.90 17.12 10.11
C GLU A 334 -16.86 15.82 9.28
N VAL A 335 -15.66 15.37 8.94
CA VAL A 335 -15.40 14.09 8.26
C VAL A 335 -14.61 13.19 9.20
N ARG A 336 -14.98 11.91 9.28
CA ARG A 336 -14.32 10.89 10.10
C ARG A 336 -13.82 9.74 9.26
N PHE A 337 -12.64 9.20 9.60
CA PHE A 337 -12.04 8.06 8.93
C PHE A 337 -11.02 7.34 9.80
#